data_AF-Q8LK96-F1
#
_entry.id   AF-Q8LK96-F1
#
_cell.length_a   1.000
_cell.length_b   1.000
_cell.length_c   1.000
_cell.angle_alpha   90.00
_cell.angle_beta   90.00
_cell.angle_gamma   90.00
#
_symmetry.space_group_name_H-M   'P 1'
#
loop_
_entity.id
_entity.type
_entity.pdbx_description
1 polymer ?
#
loop_
_entity_poly.entity_id
_entity_poly.type
_entity_poly.pdbx_seq_one_letter_code
_entity_poly.pdbx_strand_id
1 'polypeptide(L)'
;MAGQSTHYVAYPRAASITWSDDTRYWSWAPADFCGYPIEEARLLQVSWLDCRWSMDSSSFKQDLWYNVSIEVMMANTASGWDIPLNLEIDMPDGSKQESQIVLAGKQPNVWFKIPLGKFIISGSVTSGILRFGFYNHGGHWKRGLTVRALSIQA
;
A
#
# COMPACT_ATOMS: atom_id res chain seq x y z
N MET A 1 -12.53 19.64 -20.50
CA MET A 1 -12.49 18.96 -19.19
C MET A 1 -11.81 17.62 -19.39
N ALA A 2 -10.57 17.46 -18.93
CA ALA A 2 -9.93 16.14 -18.95
C ALA A 2 -10.74 15.22 -18.02
N GLY A 3 -11.22 14.09 -18.55
CA GLY A 3 -11.96 13.13 -17.74
C GLY A 3 -11.07 12.63 -16.60
N GLN A 4 -11.55 12.70 -15.36
CA GLN A 4 -10.86 12.09 -14.22
C GLN A 4 -10.59 10.59 -14.53
N SER A 5 -9.45 10.07 -14.09
CA SER A 5 -9.05 8.69 -14.35
C SER A 5 -9.99 7.71 -13.62
N THR A 6 -10.01 6.45 -14.05
CA THR A 6 -10.58 5.34 -13.26
C THR A 6 -9.52 4.42 -12.69
N HIS A 7 -8.24 4.70 -13.01
CA HIS A 7 -7.08 3.92 -12.60
C HIS A 7 -6.04 4.87 -12.00
N TYR A 8 -5.58 4.54 -10.82
CA TYR A 8 -4.58 5.31 -10.09
C TYR A 8 -3.51 4.37 -9.58
N VAL A 9 -2.26 4.85 -9.65
CA VAL A 9 -1.09 4.14 -9.16
C VAL A 9 -0.29 5.11 -8.30
N ALA A 10 0.08 4.70 -7.09
CA ALA A 10 0.96 5.48 -6.22
C ALA A 10 2.18 4.62 -5.83
N TYR A 11 3.37 5.17 -6.07
CA TYR A 11 4.63 4.48 -5.83
C TYR A 11 5.10 4.60 -4.37
N PRO A 12 6.03 3.75 -3.90
CA PRO A 12 6.42 3.71 -2.50
C PRO A 12 7.11 5.01 -2.04
N ARG A 13 7.75 5.75 -2.96
CA ARG A 13 8.32 7.09 -2.67
C ARG A 13 7.27 8.16 -2.36
N ALA A 14 6.01 7.95 -2.74
CA ALA A 14 4.90 8.82 -2.37
C ALA A 14 4.24 8.40 -1.04
N ALA A 15 4.70 7.30 -0.43
CA ALA A 15 4.19 6.83 0.85
C ALA A 15 4.98 7.42 2.02
N SER A 16 4.32 7.52 3.16
CA SER A 16 4.99 7.56 4.45
C SER A 16 5.32 6.13 4.86
N ILE A 17 6.62 5.81 4.93
CA ILE A 17 7.12 4.48 5.32
C ILE A 17 8.05 4.65 6.51
N THR A 18 7.70 4.02 7.64
CA THR A 18 8.52 4.09 8.86
C THR A 18 9.94 3.58 8.60
N TRP A 19 10.92 4.39 9.00
CA TRP A 19 12.37 4.16 8.88
C TRP A 19 12.91 4.00 7.47
N SER A 20 12.17 4.46 6.46
CA SER A 20 12.55 4.26 5.06
C SER A 20 13.80 5.01 4.60
N ASP A 21 14.23 6.02 5.36
CA ASP A 21 15.51 6.72 5.17
C ASP A 21 16.70 5.97 5.79
N ASP A 22 16.44 4.95 6.62
CA ASP A 22 17.48 4.16 7.28
C ASP A 22 17.81 2.91 6.46
N THR A 23 18.99 2.93 5.86
CA THR A 23 19.51 1.86 4.99
C THR A 23 19.76 0.54 5.72
N ARG A 24 19.65 0.49 7.05
CA ARG A 24 19.68 -0.76 7.82
C ARG A 24 18.36 -1.51 7.75
N TYR A 25 17.26 -0.81 7.48
CA TYR A 25 15.90 -1.35 7.53
C TYR A 25 15.24 -1.40 6.15
N TRP A 26 15.54 -0.46 5.27
CA TRP A 26 14.99 -0.42 3.92
C TRP A 26 16.09 -0.21 2.88
N SER A 27 15.86 -0.73 1.69
CA SER A 27 16.62 -0.41 0.49
C SER A 27 15.66 -0.08 -0.64
N TRP A 28 16.12 0.71 -1.59
CA TRP A 28 15.33 1.19 -2.71
C TRP A 28 15.94 0.65 -4.00
N ALA A 29 15.14 -0.05 -4.78
CA ALA A 29 15.60 -0.72 -5.99
C ALA A 29 14.97 -0.10 -7.23
N PRO A 30 15.78 0.42 -8.18
CA PRO A 30 15.26 0.88 -9.46
C PRO A 30 14.52 -0.24 -10.19
N ALA A 31 13.36 0.08 -10.75
CA ALA A 31 12.55 -0.83 -11.55
C ALA A 31 11.83 -0.06 -12.66
N ASP A 32 11.40 -0.78 -13.70
CA ASP A 32 10.41 -0.30 -14.65
C ASP A 32 9.06 -0.89 -14.29
N PHE A 33 8.05 -0.03 -14.17
CA PHE A 33 6.67 -0.45 -13.99
C PHE A 33 5.80 0.19 -15.07
N CYS A 34 5.36 -0.62 -16.02
CA CYS A 34 4.55 -0.19 -17.15
C CYS A 34 5.18 0.95 -17.98
N GLY A 35 6.52 0.92 -18.16
CA GLY A 35 7.26 1.95 -18.90
C GLY A 35 7.60 3.20 -18.06
N TYR A 36 7.32 3.19 -16.76
CA TYR A 36 7.69 4.26 -15.84
C TYR A 36 8.86 3.81 -14.95
N PRO A 37 9.95 4.60 -14.86
CA PRO A 37 11.00 4.34 -13.90
C PRO A 37 10.49 4.64 -12.49
N ILE A 38 10.59 3.64 -11.61
CA ILE A 38 10.18 3.72 -10.21
C ILE A 38 11.27 3.17 -9.30
N GLU A 39 11.08 3.34 -7.99
CA GLU A 39 11.86 2.64 -6.98
C GLU A 39 10.93 1.74 -6.13
N GLU A 40 11.21 0.44 -6.15
CA GLU A 40 10.56 -0.52 -5.26
C GLU A 40 11.17 -0.43 -3.86
N ALA A 41 10.33 -0.40 -2.83
CA ALA A 41 10.78 -0.39 -1.44
C ALA A 41 11.00 -1.82 -0.94
N ARG A 42 12.25 -2.16 -0.61
CA ARG A 42 12.66 -3.50 -0.15
C ARG A 42 12.96 -3.46 1.34
N LEU A 43 12.16 -4.20 2.10
CA LEU A 43 12.30 -4.33 3.53
C LEU A 43 13.46 -5.29 3.88
N LEU A 44 14.53 -4.74 4.45
CA LEU A 44 15.70 -5.50 4.89
C LEU A 44 15.45 -6.23 6.20
N GLN A 45 14.89 -5.55 7.21
CA GLN A 45 14.42 -6.14 8.47
C GLN A 45 13.84 -5.06 9.37
N VAL A 46 12.78 -5.38 10.13
CA VAL A 46 12.17 -4.48 11.11
C VAL A 46 11.42 -5.27 12.18
N SER A 47 11.29 -4.73 13.40
CA SER A 47 10.41 -5.30 14.42
C SER A 47 8.96 -4.90 14.23
N TRP A 48 8.67 -3.69 13.75
CA TRP A 48 7.32 -3.22 13.39
C TRP A 48 7.35 -2.44 12.07
N LEU A 49 6.23 -2.22 11.40
CA LEU A 49 6.20 -1.37 10.21
C LEU A 49 4.87 -0.64 10.08
N ASP A 50 4.92 0.52 9.43
CA ASP A 50 3.75 1.29 9.03
C ASP A 50 4.05 1.91 7.67
N CYS A 51 3.14 1.69 6.71
CA CYS A 51 3.25 2.16 5.34
C CYS A 51 1.90 2.74 4.92
N ARG A 52 1.87 4.05 4.63
CA ARG A 52 0.66 4.82 4.35
C ARG A 52 0.80 5.66 3.09
N TRP A 53 -0.21 5.64 2.24
CA TRP A 53 -0.41 6.62 1.17
C TRP A 53 -1.55 7.56 1.54
N SER A 54 -1.47 8.80 1.07
CA SER A 54 -2.55 9.78 1.18
C SER A 54 -2.92 10.29 -0.20
N MET A 55 -4.21 10.38 -0.50
CA MET A 55 -4.69 10.92 -1.77
C MET A 55 -5.89 11.84 -1.51
N ASP A 56 -6.00 12.92 -2.29
CA ASP A 56 -7.11 13.84 -2.19
C ASP A 56 -8.36 13.23 -2.82
N SER A 57 -9.51 13.32 -2.15
CA SER A 57 -10.78 12.78 -2.62
C SER A 57 -11.24 13.40 -3.94
N SER A 58 -10.86 14.66 -4.22
CA SER A 58 -11.12 15.33 -5.49
C SER A 58 -10.40 14.69 -6.69
N SER A 59 -9.41 13.83 -6.43
CA SER A 59 -8.75 13.05 -7.48
C SER A 59 -9.69 12.00 -8.07
N PHE A 60 -10.71 11.55 -7.32
CA PHE A 60 -11.58 10.44 -7.70
C PHE A 60 -12.96 10.93 -8.16
N LYS A 61 -13.55 10.20 -9.10
CA LYS A 61 -14.96 10.39 -9.48
C LYS A 61 -15.88 10.04 -8.32
N GLN A 62 -16.88 10.89 -8.10
CA GLN A 62 -17.97 10.60 -7.19
C GLN A 62 -18.86 9.47 -7.71
N ASP A 63 -19.52 8.79 -6.77
CA ASP A 63 -20.51 7.74 -6.99
C ASP A 63 -20.00 6.55 -7.83
N LEU A 64 -18.70 6.29 -7.77
CA LEU A 64 -18.01 5.17 -8.40
C LEU A 64 -17.26 4.34 -7.35
N TRP A 65 -17.45 3.02 -7.40
CA TRP A 65 -16.72 2.10 -6.53
C TRP A 65 -15.31 1.87 -7.02
N TYR A 66 -14.33 1.99 -6.14
CA TYR A 66 -12.93 1.68 -6.39
C TYR A 66 -12.48 0.49 -5.55
N ASN A 67 -11.68 -0.39 -6.13
CA ASN A 67 -10.94 -1.45 -5.45
C ASN A 67 -9.51 -0.99 -5.20
N VAL A 68 -9.02 -1.21 -3.98
CA VAL A 68 -7.67 -0.83 -3.56
C VAL A 68 -6.86 -2.07 -3.26
N SER A 69 -5.65 -2.11 -3.81
CA SER A 69 -4.69 -3.18 -3.52
C SER A 69 -3.27 -2.66 -3.53
N ILE A 70 -2.37 -3.36 -2.84
CA ILE A 70 -0.93 -3.08 -2.90
C ILE A 70 -0.24 -4.26 -3.58
N GLU A 71 0.53 -3.97 -4.61
CA GLU A 71 1.36 -4.94 -5.30
C GLU A 71 2.68 -5.14 -4.55
N VAL A 72 2.90 -6.38 -4.11
CA VAL A 72 4.05 -6.77 -3.28
C VAL A 72 4.65 -8.10 -3.74
N MET A 73 5.86 -8.38 -3.27
CA MET A 73 6.56 -9.64 -3.47
C MET A 73 7.28 -10.06 -2.19
N MET A 74 7.30 -11.36 -1.90
CA MET A 74 8.11 -11.93 -0.83
C MET A 74 9.43 -12.44 -1.41
N ALA A 75 10.57 -12.05 -0.84
CA ALA A 75 11.86 -12.63 -1.20
C ALA A 75 11.98 -14.09 -0.73
N ASN A 76 12.86 -14.88 -1.36
CA ASN A 76 13.20 -16.23 -0.88
C ASN A 76 13.65 -16.28 0.58
N THR A 77 14.25 -15.19 1.08
CA THR A 77 14.73 -15.07 2.47
C THR A 77 13.71 -14.38 3.39
N ALA A 78 12.45 -14.25 2.96
CA ALA A 78 11.41 -13.61 3.77
C ALA A 78 11.10 -14.45 5.02
N SER A 79 10.95 -13.78 6.16
CA SER A 79 10.65 -14.41 7.45
C SER A 79 9.87 -13.46 8.36
N GLY A 80 9.18 -14.00 9.38
CA GLY A 80 8.45 -13.21 10.37
C GLY A 80 7.05 -12.74 9.93
N TRP A 81 6.46 -13.42 8.95
CA TRP A 81 5.19 -13.06 8.31
C TRP A 81 3.99 -13.90 8.75
N ASP A 82 4.18 -14.72 9.80
CA ASP A 82 3.14 -15.53 10.43
C ASP A 82 2.19 -14.66 11.27
N ILE A 83 2.63 -13.45 11.63
CA ILE A 83 1.81 -12.46 12.31
C ILE A 83 1.05 -11.63 11.26
N PRO A 84 -0.28 -11.45 11.42
CA PRO A 84 -1.06 -10.65 10.48
C PRO A 84 -0.59 -9.19 10.38
N LEU A 85 -0.66 -8.66 9.17
CA LEU A 85 -0.68 -7.22 8.91
C LEU A 85 -2.11 -6.71 9.04
N ASN A 86 -2.28 -5.55 9.66
CA ASN A 86 -3.50 -4.76 9.55
C ASN A 86 -3.50 -4.01 8.22
N LEU A 87 -4.66 -3.96 7.57
CA LEU A 87 -4.93 -3.23 6.34
C LEU A 87 -5.99 -2.19 6.64
N GLU A 88 -5.83 -0.98 6.12
CA GLU A 88 -6.70 0.15 6.49
C GLU A 88 -7.02 1.04 5.28
N ILE A 89 -8.28 1.46 5.21
CA ILE A 89 -8.75 2.60 4.41
C ILE A 89 -9.43 3.58 5.35
N ASP A 90 -8.88 4.79 5.46
CA ASP A 90 -9.49 5.91 6.16
C ASP A 90 -10.16 6.84 5.16
N MET A 91 -11.44 7.15 5.40
CA MET A 91 -12.25 8.02 4.55
C MET A 91 -12.34 9.45 5.11
N PRO A 92 -12.61 10.46 4.26
CA PRO A 92 -12.74 11.85 4.69
C PRO A 92 -13.86 12.13 5.68
N ASP A 93 -14.92 11.31 5.66
CA ASP A 93 -16.06 11.41 6.57
C ASP A 93 -15.78 10.80 7.96
N GLY A 94 -14.55 10.33 8.19
CA GLY A 94 -14.13 9.68 9.42
C GLY A 94 -14.44 8.18 9.48
N SER A 95 -15.12 7.62 8.48
CA SER A 95 -15.30 6.17 8.39
C SER A 95 -13.98 5.46 8.10
N LYS A 96 -13.85 4.26 8.65
CA LYS A 96 -12.65 3.43 8.55
C LYS A 96 -13.03 2.02 8.15
N GLN A 97 -12.25 1.43 7.24
CA GLN A 97 -12.31 0.01 6.92
C GLN A 97 -11.01 -0.63 7.34
N GLU A 98 -11.10 -1.66 8.19
CA GLU A 98 -9.95 -2.41 8.68
C GLU A 98 -10.12 -3.90 8.39
N SER A 99 -9.03 -4.55 8.01
CA SER A 99 -8.96 -6.00 7.86
C SER A 99 -7.55 -6.51 8.14
N GLN A 100 -7.35 -7.82 8.11
CA GLN A 100 -6.04 -8.43 8.38
C GLN A 100 -5.65 -9.44 7.31
N ILE A 101 -4.35 -9.57 7.07
CA ILE A 101 -3.79 -10.59 6.17
C ILE A 101 -2.51 -11.20 6.73
N VAL A 102 -2.39 -12.52 6.63
CA VAL A 102 -1.13 -13.25 6.90
C VAL A 102 -0.37 -13.43 5.59
N LEU A 103 0.91 -13.08 5.58
CA LEU A 103 1.77 -13.20 4.39
C LEU A 103 2.65 -14.46 4.41
N ALA A 104 2.65 -15.23 5.51
CA ALA A 104 3.29 -16.54 5.55
C ALA A 104 2.72 -17.48 4.47
N GLY A 105 3.59 -18.28 3.86
CA GLY A 105 3.23 -19.24 2.83
C GLY A 105 2.97 -18.64 1.43
N LYS A 106 3.09 -17.33 1.24
CA LYS A 106 3.07 -16.72 -0.11
C LYS A 106 4.27 -17.19 -0.91
N GLN A 107 4.05 -17.46 -2.20
CA GLN A 107 5.10 -17.95 -3.09
C GLN A 107 6.24 -16.92 -3.21
N PRO A 108 7.48 -17.29 -2.90
CA PRO A 108 8.61 -16.39 -3.04
C PRO A 108 8.86 -15.95 -4.48
N ASN A 109 9.36 -14.73 -4.65
CA ASN A 109 9.70 -14.07 -5.92
C ASN A 109 8.55 -13.98 -6.93
N VAL A 110 7.30 -14.07 -6.46
CA VAL A 110 6.10 -13.88 -7.27
C VAL A 110 5.36 -12.65 -6.77
N TRP A 111 5.00 -11.77 -7.70
CA TRP A 111 4.19 -10.59 -7.41
C TRP A 111 2.74 -10.99 -7.13
N PHE A 112 2.17 -10.44 -6.09
CA PHE A 112 0.76 -10.62 -5.75
C PHE A 112 0.18 -9.33 -5.17
N LYS A 113 -1.15 -9.27 -5.14
CA LYS A 113 -1.89 -8.12 -4.62
C LYS A 113 -2.39 -8.41 -3.20
N ILE A 114 -2.09 -7.51 -2.27
CA ILE A 114 -2.76 -7.44 -0.97
C ILE A 114 -4.02 -6.57 -1.15
N PRO A 115 -5.24 -7.10 -0.94
CA PRO A 115 -6.47 -6.32 -1.09
C PRO A 115 -6.72 -5.48 0.18
N LEU A 116 -6.70 -4.15 0.06
CA LEU A 116 -7.04 -3.25 1.18
C LEU A 116 -8.54 -3.14 1.36
N GLY A 117 -9.28 -3.20 0.26
CA GLY A 117 -10.74 -3.15 0.28
C GLY A 117 -11.32 -2.31 -0.85
N LYS A 118 -12.50 -1.73 -0.59
CA LYS A 118 -13.23 -0.93 -1.58
C LYS A 118 -13.78 0.34 -0.95
N PHE A 119 -13.82 1.42 -1.73
CA PHE A 119 -14.40 2.68 -1.30
C PHE A 119 -15.19 3.35 -2.42
N ILE A 120 -16.00 4.33 -2.04
CA ILE A 120 -16.76 5.21 -2.94
C ILE A 120 -16.68 6.63 -2.37
N ILE A 121 -16.49 7.62 -3.24
CA ILE A 121 -16.62 9.03 -2.84
C ILE A 121 -18.06 9.43 -3.10
N SER A 122 -18.85 9.71 -2.06
CA SER A 122 -20.23 10.15 -2.26
C SER A 122 -20.28 11.58 -2.82
N GLY A 123 -21.37 11.91 -3.53
CA GLY A 123 -21.64 13.27 -4.00
C GLY A 123 -21.58 14.37 -2.92
N SER A 124 -21.81 14.02 -1.64
CA SER A 124 -21.75 14.95 -0.51
C SER A 124 -20.32 15.27 -0.05
N VAL A 125 -19.32 14.47 -0.43
CA VAL A 125 -17.91 14.71 -0.11
C VAL A 125 -17.32 15.61 -1.20
N THR A 126 -17.01 16.85 -0.83
CA THR A 126 -16.46 17.86 -1.75
C THR A 126 -14.94 17.97 -1.67
N SER A 127 -14.34 17.60 -0.54
CA SER A 127 -12.88 17.61 -0.32
C SER A 127 -12.49 16.73 0.87
N GLY A 128 -11.25 16.27 0.91
CA GLY A 128 -10.66 15.59 2.05
C GLY A 128 -9.64 14.54 1.66
N ILE A 129 -8.98 13.95 2.66
CA ILE A 129 -7.85 13.04 2.43
C ILE A 129 -8.28 11.60 2.70
N LEU A 130 -8.11 10.74 1.71
CA LEU A 130 -8.14 9.29 1.88
C LEU A 130 -6.76 8.83 2.32
N ARG A 131 -6.71 7.89 3.28
CA ARG A 131 -5.46 7.21 3.63
C ARG A 131 -5.60 5.72 3.39
N PHE A 132 -4.60 5.15 2.75
CA PHE A 132 -4.51 3.72 2.46
C PHE A 132 -3.27 3.18 3.14
N GLY A 133 -3.38 2.07 3.84
CA GLY A 133 -2.24 1.58 4.60
C GLY A 133 -2.22 0.10 4.88
N PHE A 134 -1.03 -0.37 5.18
CA PHE A 134 -0.82 -1.62 5.88
C PHE A 134 0.24 -1.44 6.97
N TYR A 135 0.03 -2.08 8.10
CA TYR A 135 0.89 -1.90 9.25
C TYR A 135 0.89 -3.12 10.16
N ASN A 136 1.94 -3.22 10.97
CA ASN A 136 2.01 -4.11 12.11
C ASN A 136 2.89 -3.45 13.15
N HIS A 137 2.31 -3.03 14.27
CA HIS A 137 3.02 -2.35 15.36
C HIS A 137 3.54 -3.31 16.45
N GLY A 138 3.33 -4.62 16.28
CA GLY A 138 3.85 -5.63 17.20
C GLY A 138 5.35 -5.85 17.00
N GLY A 139 6.11 -6.00 18.08
CA GLY A 139 7.58 -6.09 18.08
C GLY A 139 8.19 -7.40 17.57
N HIS A 140 7.68 -7.94 16.45
CA HIS A 140 8.14 -9.19 15.85
C HIS A 140 8.97 -8.94 14.60
N TRP A 141 10.23 -9.37 14.63
CA TRP A 141 11.16 -9.20 13.53
C TRP A 141 10.66 -9.87 12.25
N LYS A 142 10.62 -9.08 11.17
CA LYS A 142 10.18 -9.50 9.84
C LYS A 142 11.04 -8.86 8.75
N ARG A 143 11.16 -9.54 7.61
CA ARG A 143 11.99 -9.09 6.49
C ARG A 143 11.58 -9.65 5.14
N GLY A 144 12.13 -9.09 4.06
CA GLY A 144 12.01 -9.65 2.72
C GLY A 144 10.71 -9.32 1.99
N LEU A 145 9.95 -8.33 2.46
CA LEU A 145 8.84 -7.76 1.69
C LEU A 145 9.38 -6.74 0.69
N THR A 146 8.93 -6.80 -0.54
CA THR A 146 9.13 -5.74 -1.54
C THR A 146 7.76 -5.13 -1.86
N VAL A 147 7.68 -3.79 -1.83
CA VAL A 147 6.48 -3.03 -2.18
C VAL A 147 6.74 -2.30 -3.49
N ARG A 148 5.83 -2.45 -4.44
CA ARG A 148 5.94 -1.85 -5.77
C ARG A 148 4.98 -0.70 -5.99
N ALA A 149 3.71 -0.87 -5.66
CA ALA A 149 2.72 0.18 -5.88
C ALA A 149 1.43 -0.06 -5.09
N LEU A 150 0.80 1.04 -4.67
CA LEU A 150 -0.64 1.07 -4.42
C LEU A 150 -1.37 1.19 -5.76
N SER A 151 -2.33 0.31 -6.01
CA SER A 151 -3.18 0.31 -7.21
C SER A 151 -4.63 0.51 -6.81
N ILE A 152 -5.27 1.49 -7.42
CA ILE A 152 -6.69 1.81 -7.23
C ILE A 152 -7.37 1.78 -8.59
N GLN A 153 -8.46 1.02 -8.71
CA GLN A 153 -9.18 0.88 -9.98
C GLN A 153 -10.69 0.77 -9.72
N ALA A 154 -11.48 1.49 -10.52
CA ALA A 154 -12.93 1.35 -10.54
C ALA A 154 -13.38 0.17 -11.41
#